data_AF-A0A920FH72-F1
#
_entry.id   AF-A0A920FH72-F1
#
_cell.length_a   1.000
_cell.length_b   1.000
_cell.length_c   1.000
_cell.angle_alpha   90.00
_cell.angle_beta   90.00
_cell.angle_gamma   90.00
#
_symmetry.space_group_name_H-M   'P 1'
#
loop_
_entity.id
_entity.type
_entity.pdbx_description
1 polymer ?
#
loop_
_entity_poly.entity_id
_entity_poly.type
_entity_poly.pdbx_seq_one_letter_code
_entity_poly.pdbx_strand_id
1 'polypeptide(L)'
;MGSHFFAKDTLSSNSTLYGVNSSYMLTKGIKFFTQFAVRSASKIGAQFGIRNEFSVDKRKTISFLNLEYNYVPTAMYAVDSNNQFQQVSHMGHELAHPLGSGFSEWVIKGQINYGRLFCRIGNTFVKIDRPGNNQPFANQVFTSNDLIEVVNKSNLINLNNSIGFFINTATRMEISIGHLSRSLDGVWDNYLFFSFRTYLKNDYFDQ
;
A
#
# COMPACT_ATOMS: atom_id res chain seq x y z
N MET A 1 24.71 14.34 30.17
CA MET A 1 23.53 14.82 29.41
C MET A 1 23.77 14.48 27.94
N GLY A 2 23.30 13.33 27.48
CA GLY A 2 23.51 12.87 26.10
C GLY A 2 22.30 13.23 25.24
N SER A 3 22.52 14.01 24.19
CA SER A 3 21.52 14.40 23.19
C SER A 3 21.19 13.20 22.28
N HIS A 4 20.27 12.35 22.74
CA HIS A 4 19.64 11.39 21.85
C HIS A 4 18.58 12.13 21.01
N PHE A 5 18.91 12.44 19.75
CA PHE A 5 17.99 13.04 18.77
C PHE A 5 16.78 12.15 18.45
N PHE A 6 16.81 10.87 18.83
CA PHE A 6 15.72 9.92 18.64
C PHE A 6 15.30 9.33 19.99
N ALA A 7 13.99 9.21 20.19
CA ALA A 7 13.43 8.56 21.37
C ALA A 7 13.92 7.10 21.43
N LYS A 8 14.32 6.66 22.64
CA LYS A 8 14.63 5.26 22.90
C LYS A 8 13.31 4.54 23.14
N ASP A 9 13.01 3.51 22.34
CA ASP A 9 11.89 2.58 22.62
C ASP A 9 12.18 1.93 24.00
N THR A 10 11.58 2.45 25.08
CA THR A 10 11.60 1.85 26.41
C THR A 10 10.19 1.56 26.90
N LEU A 11 10.06 0.57 27.78
CA LEU A 11 8.80 0.09 28.38
C LEU A 11 7.88 1.18 28.97
N SER A 12 8.40 2.34 29.34
CA SER A 12 7.65 3.46 29.96
C SER A 12 7.49 4.69 29.05
N SER A 13 7.77 4.56 27.75
CA SER A 13 7.80 5.69 26.80
C SER A 13 6.60 5.67 25.86
N ASN A 14 6.14 6.86 25.44
CA ASN A 14 5.07 6.99 24.46
C ASN A 14 5.52 6.51 23.08
N SER A 15 4.69 5.69 22.43
CA SER A 15 4.90 5.29 21.03
C SER A 15 4.84 6.53 20.12
N THR A 16 5.98 6.94 19.57
CA THR A 16 6.09 8.13 18.72
C THR A 16 6.67 7.75 17.36
N LEU A 17 6.03 8.20 16.29
CA LEU A 17 6.48 8.00 14.92
C LEU A 17 6.72 9.36 14.25
N TYR A 18 7.94 9.59 13.79
CA TYR A 18 8.29 10.77 13.00
C TYR A 18 8.29 10.42 11.52
N GLY A 19 7.94 11.37 10.66
CA GLY A 19 7.98 11.13 9.22
C GLY A 19 8.23 12.40 8.43
N VAL A 20 8.83 12.23 7.26
CA VAL A 20 9.07 13.28 6.27
C VAL A 20 8.60 12.76 4.92
N ASN A 21 7.79 13.54 4.24
CA ASN A 21 7.33 13.28 2.89
C ASN A 21 7.87 14.36 1.95
N SER A 22 8.27 13.96 0.75
CA SER A 22 8.74 14.88 -0.28
C SER A 22 8.21 14.44 -1.63
N SER A 23 7.98 15.40 -2.51
CA SER A 23 7.64 15.11 -3.90
C SER A 23 8.22 16.14 -4.83
N TYR A 24 8.60 15.68 -6.02
CA TYR A 24 9.25 16.50 -7.03
C TYR A 24 8.63 16.23 -8.38
N MET A 25 8.19 17.30 -9.05
CA MET A 25 7.70 17.24 -10.43
C MET A 25 8.89 17.43 -11.37
N LEU A 26 9.34 16.37 -12.04
CA LEU A 26 10.44 16.46 -13.00
C LEU A 26 9.96 17.13 -14.31
N THR A 27 8.77 16.75 -14.77
CA THR A 27 8.08 17.35 -15.92
C THR A 27 6.60 17.48 -15.62
N LYS A 28 5.79 18.00 -16.56
CA LYS A 28 4.33 18.07 -16.38
C LYS A 28 3.64 16.71 -16.18
N GLY A 29 4.27 15.61 -16.64
CA GLY A 29 3.72 14.26 -16.52
C GLY A 29 4.41 13.39 -15.47
N ILE A 30 5.68 13.66 -15.13
CA ILE A 30 6.47 12.78 -14.27
C ILE A 30 6.64 13.40 -12.87
N LYS A 31 6.14 12.69 -11.86
CA LYS A 31 6.27 13.02 -10.44
C LYS A 31 7.04 11.92 -9.72
N PHE A 32 8.08 12.30 -8.99
CA PHE A 32 8.69 11.46 -7.96
C PHE A 32 8.09 11.80 -6.61
N PHE A 33 7.88 10.79 -5.78
CA PHE A 33 7.44 10.96 -4.41
C PHE A 33 8.19 10.00 -3.51
N THR A 34 8.43 10.44 -2.28
CA THR A 34 9.08 9.63 -1.26
C THR A 34 8.50 9.98 0.10
N GLN A 35 8.50 8.98 0.98
CA GLN A 35 8.14 9.14 2.38
C GLN A 35 9.13 8.33 3.20
N PHE A 36 9.61 8.91 4.28
CA PHE A 36 10.40 8.23 5.30
C PHE A 36 9.64 8.31 6.62
N ALA A 37 9.64 7.22 7.36
CA ALA A 37 9.09 7.15 8.70
C ALA A 37 10.14 6.55 9.63
N VAL A 38 10.35 7.17 10.79
CA VAL A 38 11.35 6.80 11.78
C VAL A 38 10.68 6.69 13.13
N ARG A 39 10.81 5.53 13.76
CA ARG A 39 10.38 5.33 15.15
C ARG A 39 11.56 5.30 16.10
N SER A 40 12.58 4.54 15.76
CA SER A 40 13.83 4.43 16.50
C SER A 40 14.99 4.19 15.52
N ALA A 41 16.23 4.21 16.01
CA ALA A 41 17.42 4.08 15.16
C ALA A 41 17.43 2.79 14.31
N SER A 42 16.74 1.73 14.74
CA SER A 42 16.62 0.45 14.02
C SER A 42 15.30 0.26 13.28
N LYS A 43 14.32 1.16 13.45
CA LYS A 43 12.97 1.06 12.86
C LYS A 43 12.73 2.25 11.93
N ILE A 44 13.22 2.11 10.69
CA ILE A 44 13.09 3.09 9.62
C ILE A 44 12.34 2.45 8.44
N GLY A 45 11.16 3.00 8.12
CA GLY A 45 10.38 2.66 6.95
C GLY A 45 10.57 3.70 5.85
N ALA A 46 10.48 3.26 4.60
CA ALA A 46 10.63 4.13 3.45
C ALA A 46 9.68 3.72 2.31
N GLN A 47 9.19 4.73 1.61
CA GLN A 47 8.43 4.61 0.38
C GLN A 47 9.10 5.47 -0.68
N PHE A 48 9.20 4.93 -1.88
CA PHE A 48 9.67 5.64 -3.07
C PHE A 48 8.73 5.32 -4.21
N GLY A 49 8.37 6.32 -4.99
CA GLY A 49 7.55 6.07 -6.16
C GLY A 49 7.72 7.11 -7.24
N ILE A 50 7.32 6.70 -8.42
CA ILE A 50 7.24 7.50 -9.62
C ILE A 50 5.86 7.34 -10.23
N ARG A 51 5.25 8.47 -10.56
CA ARG A 51 3.99 8.54 -11.31
C ARG A 51 4.26 9.24 -12.62
N ASN A 52 3.82 8.62 -13.71
CA ASN A 52 3.84 9.19 -15.04
C ASN A 52 2.41 9.35 -15.55
N GLU A 53 2.02 10.57 -15.89
CA GLU A 53 0.76 10.92 -16.54
C GLU A 53 1.02 11.30 -17.99
N PHE A 54 0.26 10.69 -18.90
CA PHE A 54 0.46 10.83 -20.34
C PHE A 54 -0.86 10.67 -21.08
N SER A 55 -0.88 11.04 -22.36
CA SER A 55 -2.02 10.78 -23.24
C SER A 55 -1.57 9.96 -24.44
N VAL A 56 -2.32 8.90 -24.74
CA VAL A 56 -2.02 7.99 -25.87
C VAL A 56 -2.85 8.35 -27.10
N ASP A 57 -3.96 9.07 -26.93
CA ASP A 57 -4.89 9.39 -28.01
C ASP A 57 -4.86 10.88 -28.41
N LYS A 58 -5.42 11.17 -29.59
CA LYS A 58 -5.59 12.54 -30.08
C LYS A 58 -6.60 13.36 -29.25
N ARG A 59 -7.43 12.69 -28.45
CA ARG A 59 -8.44 13.32 -27.57
C ARG A 59 -7.84 13.80 -26.25
N LYS A 60 -6.55 13.55 -26.02
CA LYS A 60 -5.82 13.88 -24.79
C LYS A 60 -6.48 13.28 -23.54
N THR A 61 -6.99 12.05 -23.65
CA THR A 61 -7.44 11.33 -22.46
C THR A 61 -6.25 11.06 -21.54
N ILE A 62 -6.42 11.33 -20.24
CA ILE A 62 -5.35 11.22 -19.26
C ILE A 62 -5.19 9.73 -18.91
N SER A 63 -4.03 9.18 -19.21
CA SER A 63 -3.54 7.89 -18.75
C SER A 63 -2.52 8.10 -17.63
N PHE A 64 -2.34 7.11 -16.77
CA PHE A 64 -1.30 7.15 -15.76
C PHE A 64 -0.69 5.78 -15.50
N LEU A 65 0.57 5.80 -15.05
CA LEU A 65 1.29 4.65 -14.52
C LEU A 65 2.00 5.09 -13.24
N ASN A 66 1.86 4.31 -12.18
CA ASN A 66 2.45 4.50 -10.87
C ASN A 66 3.26 3.25 -10.54
N LEU A 67 4.55 3.45 -10.26
CA LEU A 67 5.45 2.45 -9.72
C LEU A 67 5.88 2.92 -8.34
N GLU A 68 5.72 2.07 -7.34
CA GLU A 68 6.03 2.39 -5.96
C GLU A 68 6.71 1.20 -5.29
N TYR A 69 7.72 1.50 -4.49
CA TYR A 69 8.40 0.55 -3.62
C TYR A 69 8.21 0.99 -2.18
N ASN A 70 7.69 0.08 -1.35
CA ASN A 70 7.46 0.27 0.07
C ASN A 70 8.35 -0.70 0.85
N TYR A 71 8.96 -0.21 1.91
CA TYR A 71 9.71 -1.01 2.87
C TYR A 71 9.34 -0.58 4.29
N VAL A 72 8.88 -1.53 5.08
CA VAL A 72 8.58 -1.32 6.50
C VAL A 72 9.25 -2.45 7.28
N PRO A 73 10.23 -2.15 8.15
CA PRO A 73 10.91 -3.18 8.93
C PRO A 73 9.95 -3.90 9.87
N THR A 74 10.33 -5.10 10.28
CA THR A 74 9.59 -5.88 11.28
C THR A 74 9.36 -5.05 12.55
N ALA A 75 8.17 -5.19 13.13
CA ALA A 75 7.74 -4.55 14.36
C ALA A 75 7.77 -3.01 14.38
N MET A 76 7.79 -2.34 13.21
CA MET A 76 7.84 -0.89 13.14
C MET A 76 6.65 -0.21 13.83
N TYR A 77 5.46 -0.77 13.67
CA TYR A 77 4.20 -0.24 14.23
C TYR A 77 3.71 -1.01 15.46
N ALA A 78 4.39 -2.12 15.80
CA ALA A 78 4.12 -2.93 16.99
C ALA A 78 4.60 -2.25 18.27
N VAL A 79 3.93 -2.49 19.39
CA VAL A 79 4.31 -1.97 20.72
C VAL A 79 4.59 -3.12 21.67
N ASP A 80 5.29 -2.85 22.76
CA ASP A 80 5.52 -3.87 23.80
C ASP A 80 4.20 -4.29 24.45
N SER A 81 4.19 -5.49 25.05
CA SER A 81 3.00 -6.09 25.68
C SER A 81 2.35 -5.20 26.76
N ASN A 82 3.13 -4.40 27.46
CA ASN A 82 2.63 -3.47 28.48
C ASN A 82 1.96 -2.20 27.90
N ASN A 83 2.13 -1.91 26.61
CA ASN A 83 1.65 -0.69 25.95
C ASN A 83 0.70 -1.00 24.78
N GLN A 84 0.00 -2.15 24.82
CA GLN A 84 -0.90 -2.62 23.76
C GLN A 84 -1.99 -1.64 23.32
N PHE A 85 -2.30 -0.57 24.05
CA PHE A 85 -3.25 0.46 23.59
C PHE A 85 -2.62 1.58 22.76
N GLN A 86 -1.29 1.58 22.58
CA GLN A 86 -0.53 2.58 21.83
C GLN A 86 -0.05 2.09 20.45
N GLN A 87 -0.60 0.97 19.97
CA GLN A 87 -0.32 0.47 18.62
C GLN A 87 -0.82 1.46 17.56
N VAL A 88 -0.19 1.46 16.38
CA VAL A 88 -0.59 2.34 15.26
C VAL A 88 -1.79 1.74 14.51
N SER A 89 -2.87 1.49 15.26
CA SER A 89 -4.13 0.95 14.75
C SER A 89 -5.32 1.60 15.44
N HIS A 90 -6.47 1.60 14.77
CA HIS A 90 -7.73 2.06 15.32
C HIS A 90 -8.86 1.15 14.83
N MET A 91 -9.72 0.68 15.74
CA MET A 91 -10.83 -0.25 15.43
C MET A 91 -10.41 -1.51 14.64
N GLY A 92 -9.24 -2.07 14.93
CA GLY A 92 -8.75 -3.26 14.22
C GLY A 92 -8.27 -2.99 12.78
N HIS A 93 -8.13 -1.74 12.40
CA HIS A 93 -7.52 -1.32 11.14
C HIS A 93 -6.23 -0.56 11.37
N GLU A 94 -5.28 -0.73 10.47
CA GLU A 94 -4.06 0.02 10.53
C GLU A 94 -4.25 1.48 10.17
N LEU A 95 -3.59 2.35 10.94
CA LEU A 95 -3.50 3.77 10.62
C LEU A 95 -2.33 4.07 9.66
N ALA A 96 -1.43 3.10 9.46
CA ALA A 96 -0.25 3.21 8.61
C ALA A 96 -0.46 2.43 7.29
N HIS A 97 0.56 1.71 6.82
CA HIS A 97 0.46 0.94 5.60
C HIS A 97 -0.51 -0.24 5.77
N PRO A 98 -1.48 -0.52 4.87
CA PRO A 98 -2.49 -1.56 5.06
C PRO A 98 -1.98 -3.00 5.25
N LEU A 99 -0.69 -3.25 5.03
CA LEU A 99 -0.03 -4.56 5.18
C LEU A 99 0.66 -4.73 6.54
N GLY A 100 0.89 -3.67 7.30
CA GLY A 100 1.49 -3.80 8.61
C GLY A 100 2.93 -3.37 8.69
N SER A 101 3.65 -4.11 9.52
CA SER A 101 5.10 -4.05 9.62
C SER A 101 5.71 -5.36 9.14
N GLY A 102 7.00 -5.30 8.79
CA GLY A 102 7.71 -6.47 8.31
C GLY A 102 7.35 -6.81 6.88
N PHE A 103 7.45 -5.85 5.96
CA PHE A 103 7.27 -6.16 4.54
C PHE A 103 8.14 -5.29 3.63
N SER A 104 8.37 -5.81 2.43
CA SER A 104 8.80 -5.03 1.27
C SER A 104 7.82 -5.28 0.12
N GLU A 105 7.40 -4.24 -0.57
CA GLU A 105 6.38 -4.32 -1.61
C GLU A 105 6.78 -3.50 -2.83
N TRP A 106 6.55 -4.07 -4.02
CA TRP A 106 6.45 -3.33 -5.27
C TRP A 106 4.98 -3.22 -5.69
N VAL A 107 4.52 -2.00 -5.95
CA VAL A 107 3.18 -1.70 -6.45
C VAL A 107 3.27 -1.12 -7.86
N ILE A 108 2.57 -1.74 -8.80
CA ILE A 108 2.41 -1.26 -10.17
C ILE A 108 0.92 -1.02 -10.40
N LYS A 109 0.53 0.25 -10.45
CA LYS A 109 -0.85 0.66 -10.69
C LYS A 109 -0.93 1.59 -11.88
N GLY A 110 -1.88 1.38 -12.78
CA GLY A 110 -2.01 2.25 -13.94
C GLY A 110 -3.35 2.09 -14.64
N GLN A 111 -3.66 3.07 -15.46
CA GLN A 111 -4.76 3.01 -16.40
C GLN A 111 -4.33 3.69 -17.70
N ILE A 112 -4.36 2.92 -18.79
CA ILE A 112 -4.08 3.38 -20.14
C ILE A 112 -5.43 3.57 -20.83
N ASN A 113 -5.70 4.80 -21.28
CA ASN A 113 -6.95 5.18 -21.92
C ASN A 113 -6.72 5.44 -23.42
N TYR A 114 -7.65 4.97 -24.25
CA TYR A 114 -7.71 5.26 -25.68
C TYR A 114 -9.17 5.49 -26.10
N GLY A 115 -9.56 6.76 -26.22
CA GLY A 115 -10.94 7.16 -26.46
C GLY A 115 -11.85 6.73 -25.31
N ARG A 116 -12.68 5.71 -25.56
CA ARG A 116 -13.58 5.12 -24.55
C ARG A 116 -13.06 3.79 -24.00
N LEU A 117 -12.01 3.22 -24.58
CA LEU A 117 -11.41 1.98 -24.11
C LEU A 117 -10.39 2.29 -23.02
N PHE A 118 -10.27 1.38 -22.06
CA PHE A 118 -9.20 1.43 -21.08
C PHE A 118 -8.64 0.05 -20.77
N CYS A 119 -7.36 0.03 -20.43
CA CYS A 119 -6.70 -1.09 -19.77
C CYS A 119 -6.23 -0.63 -18.39
N ARG A 120 -6.56 -1.39 -17.35
CA ARG A 120 -6.24 -1.10 -15.96
C ARG A 120 -5.32 -2.19 -15.43
N ILE A 121 -4.25 -1.74 -14.78
CA ILE A 121 -3.19 -2.56 -14.22
C ILE A 121 -3.15 -2.28 -12.72
N GLY A 122 -3.15 -3.33 -11.91
CA GLY A 122 -3.12 -3.25 -10.46
C GLY A 122 -2.40 -4.46 -9.89
N ASN A 123 -1.08 -4.43 -9.94
CA ASN A 123 -0.24 -5.55 -9.54
C ASN A 123 0.56 -5.18 -8.30
N THR A 124 0.64 -6.08 -7.32
CA THR A 124 1.51 -5.94 -6.14
C THR A 124 2.34 -7.20 -5.92
N PHE A 125 3.60 -7.01 -5.56
CA PHE A 125 4.56 -8.07 -5.25
C PHE A 125 5.14 -7.78 -3.88
N VAL A 126 4.83 -8.63 -2.91
CA VAL A 126 5.13 -8.40 -1.51
C VAL A 126 5.99 -9.54 -0.99
N LYS A 127 7.02 -9.20 -0.22
CA LYS A 127 7.68 -10.11 0.70
C LYS A 127 7.29 -9.71 2.11
N ILE A 128 6.65 -10.61 2.83
CA ILE A 128 6.18 -10.40 4.20
C ILE A 128 6.97 -11.25 5.18
N ASP A 129 7.23 -10.67 6.34
CA ASP A 129 7.84 -11.27 7.50
C ASP A 129 6.74 -11.92 8.35
N ARG A 130 6.68 -13.26 8.35
CA ARG A 130 5.72 -14.06 9.11
C ARG A 130 6.31 -14.55 10.44
N PRO A 131 5.60 -14.36 11.57
CA PRO A 131 6.01 -14.96 12.83
C PRO A 131 5.98 -16.49 12.76
N GLY A 132 7.03 -17.15 13.26
CA GLY A 132 7.28 -18.59 13.12
C GLY A 132 6.37 -19.55 13.89
N ASN A 133 5.38 -19.05 14.65
CA ASN A 133 4.59 -19.85 15.61
C ASN A 133 3.10 -19.99 15.24
N ASN A 134 2.78 -20.32 13.98
CA ASN A 134 1.38 -20.49 13.52
C ASN A 134 0.44 -19.29 13.81
N GLN A 135 1.02 -18.12 14.09
CA GLN A 135 0.23 -16.91 14.32
C GLN A 135 -0.32 -16.44 12.96
N PRO A 136 -1.64 -16.32 12.81
CA PRO A 136 -2.27 -16.21 11.49
C PRO A 136 -2.10 -14.83 10.83
N PHE A 137 -1.29 -13.93 11.37
CA PHE A 137 -1.27 -12.54 10.97
C PHE A 137 0.07 -12.13 10.35
N ALA A 138 0.01 -11.81 9.05
CA ALA A 138 1.03 -11.06 8.32
C ALA A 138 1.14 -9.59 8.80
N ASN A 139 0.21 -9.17 9.65
CA ASN A 139 0.08 -7.81 10.13
C ASN A 139 0.61 -7.71 11.58
N GLN A 140 1.89 -7.40 11.70
CA GLN A 140 2.59 -7.33 12.98
C GLN A 140 2.14 -6.15 13.87
N VAL A 141 1.28 -5.24 13.39
CA VAL A 141 0.82 -4.08 14.19
C VAL A 141 0.04 -4.52 15.42
N PHE A 142 -0.73 -5.60 15.29
CA PHE A 142 -1.55 -6.17 16.36
C PHE A 142 -0.79 -7.13 17.29
N THR A 143 0.49 -7.39 17.00
CA THR A 143 1.32 -8.31 17.78
C THR A 143 2.28 -7.52 18.64
N SER A 144 2.42 -7.89 19.90
CA SER A 144 3.41 -7.26 20.78
C SER A 144 4.82 -7.58 20.30
N ASN A 145 5.73 -6.60 20.36
CA ASN A 145 7.10 -6.75 19.88
C ASN A 145 7.84 -7.94 20.54
N ASP A 146 7.55 -8.19 21.82
CA ASP A 146 8.10 -9.31 22.62
C ASP A 146 7.78 -10.70 22.05
N LEU A 147 6.73 -10.82 21.22
CA LEU A 147 6.24 -12.11 20.68
C LEU A 147 6.75 -12.39 19.25
N ILE A 148 7.58 -11.49 18.69
CA ILE A 148 8.11 -11.58 17.33
C ILE A 148 9.51 -12.23 17.38
N GLU A 149 9.58 -13.51 17.72
CA GLU A 149 10.87 -14.19 17.97
C GLU A 149 11.47 -14.90 16.74
N VAL A 150 10.68 -15.22 15.71
CA VAL A 150 11.17 -15.87 14.48
C VAL A 150 10.42 -15.35 13.28
N VAL A 151 11.14 -14.87 12.27
CA VAL A 151 10.56 -14.32 11.04
C VAL A 151 10.88 -15.22 9.85
N ASN A 152 9.87 -15.93 9.37
CA ASN A 152 9.91 -16.59 8.06
C ASN A 152 9.51 -15.60 6.99
N LYS A 153 10.06 -15.72 5.77
CA LYS A 153 9.65 -14.87 4.66
C LYS A 153 8.63 -15.59 3.79
N SER A 154 7.56 -14.90 3.47
CA SER A 154 6.57 -15.36 2.51
C SER A 154 6.42 -14.38 1.37
N ASN A 155 6.12 -14.91 0.19
CA ASN A 155 5.91 -14.13 -1.02
C ASN A 155 4.41 -14.07 -1.31
N LEU A 156 3.88 -12.86 -1.40
CA LEU A 156 2.51 -12.60 -1.84
C LEU A 156 2.55 -11.86 -3.18
N ILE A 157 1.80 -12.36 -4.15
CA ILE A 157 1.64 -11.72 -5.46
C ILE A 157 0.16 -11.48 -5.65
N ASN A 158 -0.21 -10.29 -6.10
CA ASN A 158 -1.57 -9.97 -6.49
C ASN A 158 -1.54 -9.32 -7.87
N LEU A 159 -2.22 -9.89 -8.85
CA LEU A 159 -2.30 -9.40 -10.21
C LEU A 159 -3.75 -9.09 -10.54
N ASN A 160 -4.15 -7.83 -10.52
CA ASN A 160 -5.51 -7.40 -10.83
C ASN A 160 -5.50 -6.53 -12.09
N ASN A 161 -5.91 -7.11 -13.21
CA ASN A 161 -5.88 -6.46 -14.51
C ASN A 161 -7.25 -6.51 -15.15
N SER A 162 -7.66 -5.44 -15.82
CA SER A 162 -8.95 -5.41 -16.50
C SER A 162 -8.92 -4.56 -17.76
N ILE A 163 -9.68 -4.97 -18.77
CA ILE A 163 -9.92 -4.19 -19.98
C ILE A 163 -11.40 -3.83 -20.00
N GLY A 164 -11.70 -2.58 -20.32
CA GLY A 164 -13.07 -2.11 -20.29
C GLY A 164 -13.35 -0.96 -21.22
N PHE A 165 -14.60 -0.52 -21.15
CA PHE A 165 -15.16 0.52 -21.99
C PHE A 165 -16.01 1.47 -21.15
N PHE A 166 -15.80 2.77 -21.34
CA PHE A 166 -16.63 3.82 -20.79
C PHE A 166 -17.92 3.96 -21.60
N ILE A 167 -19.04 3.55 -21.00
CA ILE A 167 -20.39 3.77 -21.54
C ILE A 167 -20.68 5.27 -21.55
N ASN A 168 -20.39 5.95 -20.44
CA ASN A 168 -20.56 7.39 -20.30
C ASN A 168 -19.29 8.00 -19.70
N THR A 169 -18.61 8.83 -20.49
CA THR A 169 -17.36 9.49 -20.09
C THR A 169 -17.57 10.61 -19.07
N ALA A 170 -18.76 11.22 -19.01
CA ALA A 170 -19.07 12.29 -18.06
C ALA A 170 -19.27 11.74 -16.63
N THR A 171 -19.95 10.61 -16.49
CA THR A 171 -20.17 9.94 -15.19
C THR A 171 -19.14 8.84 -14.88
N ARG A 172 -18.16 8.65 -15.79
CA ARG A 172 -17.21 7.53 -15.79
C ARG A 172 -17.89 6.18 -15.59
N MET A 173 -19.08 6.02 -16.18
CA MET A 173 -19.76 4.72 -16.19
C MET A 173 -19.00 3.77 -17.10
N GLU A 174 -18.61 2.61 -16.57
CA GLU A 174 -17.78 1.63 -17.25
C GLU A 174 -18.31 0.21 -17.10
N ILE A 175 -18.04 -0.59 -18.13
CA ILE A 175 -18.06 -2.04 -18.09
C ILE A 175 -16.65 -2.56 -18.30
N SER A 176 -16.28 -3.65 -17.62
CA SER A 176 -15.00 -4.30 -17.88
C SER A 176 -15.07 -5.80 -17.64
N ILE A 177 -14.15 -6.51 -18.29
CA ILE A 177 -13.75 -7.86 -17.95
C ILE A 177 -12.35 -7.80 -17.35
N GLY A 178 -12.13 -8.57 -16.30
CA GLY A 178 -10.84 -8.59 -15.63
C GLY A 178 -10.46 -9.95 -15.12
N HIS A 179 -9.19 -10.04 -14.75
CA HIS A 179 -8.54 -11.21 -14.22
C HIS A 179 -7.81 -10.82 -12.93
N LEU A 180 -8.07 -11.58 -11.88
CA LEU A 180 -7.43 -11.48 -10.58
C LEU A 180 -6.68 -12.77 -10.32
N SER A 181 -5.35 -12.72 -10.28
CA SER A 181 -4.53 -13.81 -9.76
C SER A 181 -3.94 -13.41 -8.42
N ARG A 182 -4.01 -14.28 -7.44
CA ARG A 182 -3.28 -14.10 -6.17
C ARG A 182 -2.44 -15.33 -5.90
N SER A 183 -1.20 -15.11 -5.48
CA SER A 183 -0.30 -16.17 -5.06
C SER A 183 0.15 -15.95 -3.64
N LEU A 184 0.17 -17.01 -2.85
CA LEU A 184 0.89 -17.07 -1.60
C LEU A 184 1.87 -18.23 -1.65
N ASP A 185 3.17 -17.93 -1.54
CA ASP A 185 4.24 -18.92 -1.53
C ASP A 185 4.17 -19.93 -2.70
N GLY A 186 3.72 -19.43 -3.87
CA GLY A 186 3.62 -20.23 -5.09
C GLY A 186 2.28 -20.96 -5.28
N VAL A 187 1.37 -20.92 -4.30
CA VAL A 187 -0.01 -21.43 -4.46
C VAL A 187 -0.86 -20.34 -5.11
N TRP A 188 -1.47 -20.61 -6.26
CA TRP A 188 -2.18 -19.62 -7.06
C TRP A 188 -3.70 -19.83 -7.04
N ASP A 189 -4.44 -18.75 -6.79
CA ASP A 189 -5.87 -18.65 -7.10
C ASP A 189 -6.06 -17.71 -8.28
N ASN A 190 -6.99 -18.04 -9.18
CA ASN A 190 -7.30 -17.24 -10.36
C ASN A 190 -8.81 -17.01 -10.47
N TYR A 191 -9.20 -15.77 -10.76
CA TYR A 191 -10.60 -15.37 -10.88
C TYR A 191 -10.76 -14.54 -12.15
N LEU A 192 -11.79 -14.87 -12.94
CA LEU A 192 -12.31 -14.00 -13.98
C LEU A 192 -13.53 -13.28 -13.43
N PHE A 193 -13.63 -11.98 -13.72
CA PHE A 193 -14.75 -11.18 -13.26
C PHE A 193 -15.24 -10.23 -14.36
N PHE A 194 -16.54 -9.93 -14.28
CA PHE A 194 -17.17 -8.86 -15.02
C PHE A 194 -17.54 -7.75 -14.04
N SER A 195 -17.31 -6.50 -14.42
CA SER A 195 -17.64 -5.36 -13.57
C SER A 195 -18.47 -4.33 -14.32
N PHE A 196 -19.42 -3.74 -13.60
CA PHE A 196 -20.13 -2.53 -13.97
C PHE A 196 -19.90 -1.52 -12.85
N ARG A 197 -19.35 -0.35 -13.20
CA ARG A 197 -18.98 0.67 -12.21
C ARG A 197 -19.41 2.05 -12.70
N THR A 198 -19.80 2.91 -11.78
CA THR A 198 -19.99 4.34 -12.05
C THR A 198 -19.32 5.14 -10.94
N TYR A 199 -18.84 6.35 -11.26
CA TYR A 199 -18.21 7.26 -10.31
C TYR A 199 -19.10 8.49 -10.07
N LEU A 200 -20.40 8.25 -9.93
CA LEU A 200 -21.31 9.30 -9.47
C LEU A 200 -20.83 9.77 -8.09
N LYS A 201 -20.57 11.07 -7.98
CA LYS A 201 -20.29 11.69 -6.69
C LYS A 201 -21.60 11.59 -5.89
N ASN A 202 -21.57 10.87 -4.78
CA ASN A 202 -22.70 10.86 -3.86
C ASN A 202 -22.69 12.18 -3.09
N ASP A 203 -23.31 13.21 -3.66
CA ASP A 203 -23.53 14.49 -2.98
C ASP A 203 -24.79 14.47 -2.10
N TYR A 204 -25.48 13.32 -1.99
CA TYR A 204 -26.52 13.13 -1.00
C TYR A 204 -25.85 12.92 0.36
N PHE A 205 -25.68 14.03 1.08
CA PHE A 205 -25.61 14.03 2.53
C PHE A 205 -26.85 13.31 3.05
N ASP A 206 -26.68 12.12 3.62
CA ASP A 206 -27.58 11.67 4.69
C ASP A 206 -27.36 12.64 5.87
N GLN A 207 -28.42 13.37 6.22
CA GLN A 207 -28.54 14.13 7.47
C GLN A 207 -28.71 13.19 8.66
#